data_AF-A0A7S3UH09-F1
#
_entry.id   AF-A0A7S3UH09-F1
#
_cell.length_a   1.000
_cell.length_b   1.000
_cell.length_c   1.000
_cell.angle_alpha   90.00
_cell.angle_beta   90.00
_cell.angle_gamma   90.00
#
_symmetry.space_group_name_H-M   'P 1'
#
loop_
_entity.id
_entity.type
_entity.pdbx_description
1 polymer ?
#
loop_
_entity_poly.entity_id
_entity_poly.type
_entity_poly.pdbx_seq_one_letter_code
_entity_poly.pdbx_strand_id
1 'polypeptide(L)'
;VNRSMSKLTIMSISSVAAAFIFYTLAMVAPYYAFGDSIASNFYLNLPVSNIAIHIGYIALPFAVLTAFPLLLFPARQSISSVVTYFLPSLQDTLKLHIGTTIAFLIICTALAVIFEDLGVTIQFIGIIGTNFLAFVIPCFVYLNIC
;
A
#
# COMPACT_ATOMS: atom_id res chain seq x y z
N VAL A 1 23.63 20.39 5.75
CA VAL A 1 22.19 20.25 6.09
C VAL A 1 22.08 19.85 7.55
N ASN A 2 21.81 20.81 8.45
CA ASN A 2 21.82 20.58 9.89
C ASN A 2 20.49 19.92 10.33
N ARG A 3 20.45 18.58 10.35
CA ARG A 3 19.27 17.78 10.73
C ARG A 3 19.13 17.76 12.25
N SER A 4 18.47 18.77 12.80
CA SER A 4 18.07 18.78 14.22
C SER A 4 16.90 17.82 14.41
N MET A 5 17.00 16.90 15.37
CA MET A 5 15.97 15.90 15.70
C MET A 5 14.60 16.54 15.93
N SER A 6 14.56 17.73 16.54
CA SER A 6 13.31 18.48 16.77
C SER A 6 12.59 18.85 15.47
N LYS A 7 13.34 19.16 14.39
CA LYS A 7 12.73 19.47 13.08
C LYS A 7 12.13 18.22 12.44
N LEU A 8 12.77 17.06 12.61
CA LEU A 8 12.24 15.78 12.11
C LEU A 8 10.94 15.41 12.83
N THR A 9 10.88 15.58 14.15
CA THR A 9 9.67 15.34 14.94
C THR A 9 8.52 16.25 14.51
N ILE A 10 8.78 17.56 14.32
CA ILE A 10 7.75 18.50 13.87
C ILE A 10 7.22 18.12 12.48
N MET A 11 8.10 17.75 11.54
CA MET A 11 7.68 17.30 10.21
C MET A 11 6.87 16.00 10.24
N SER A 12 7.23 15.06 11.11
CA SER A 12 6.49 13.81 11.26
C SER A 12 5.11 14.05 11.88
N ILE A 13 5.00 14.93 12.88
CA ILE A 13 3.71 15.23 13.51
C ILE A 13 2.81 15.99 12.53
N SER A 14 3.35 16.96 11.79
CA SER A 14 2.56 17.73 10.83
C SER A 14 2.06 16.89 9.66
N SER A 15 2.87 15.95 9.16
CA SER A 15 2.44 15.05 8.09
C SER A 15 1.34 14.10 8.53
N VAL A 16 1.43 13.52 9.73
CA VAL A 16 0.39 12.66 10.31
C VAL A 16 -0.89 13.45 10.56
N ALA A 17 -0.80 14.68 11.09
CA ALA A 17 -1.95 15.54 11.29
C ALA A 17 -2.66 15.90 9.97
N ALA A 18 -1.90 16.24 8.93
CA ALA A 18 -2.46 16.51 7.62
C ALA A 18 -3.15 15.26 7.04
N ALA A 19 -2.50 14.10 7.11
CA ALA A 19 -3.09 12.83 6.65
C ALA A 19 -4.40 12.52 7.38
N PHE A 20 -4.44 12.70 8.70
CA PHE A 20 -5.64 12.49 9.51
C PHE A 20 -6.81 13.35 9.02
N ILE A 21 -6.57 14.63 8.73
CA ILE A 21 -7.61 15.55 8.22
C ILE A 21 -8.14 15.07 6.86
N PHE A 22 -7.26 14.74 5.93
CA PHE A 22 -7.67 14.29 4.59
C PHE A 22 -8.42 12.95 4.63
N TYR A 23 -7.93 11.97 5.39
CA TYR A 23 -8.60 10.67 5.52
C TYR A 23 -9.95 10.77 6.22
N THR A 24 -10.06 11.61 7.25
CA THR A 24 -11.35 11.85 7.93
C THR A 24 -12.36 12.47 6.97
N LEU A 25 -11.96 13.47 6.19
CA LEU A 25 -12.84 14.08 5.19
C LEU A 25 -13.27 13.07 4.12
N ALA A 26 -12.32 12.27 3.62
CA ALA A 26 -12.57 11.23 2.63
C ALA A 26 -13.49 10.11 3.15
N MET A 27 -13.57 9.89 4.47
CA MET A 27 -14.48 8.93 5.09
C MET A 27 -15.87 9.55 5.37
N VAL A 28 -15.91 10.75 5.94
CA VAL A 28 -17.16 11.40 6.37
C VAL A 28 -18.03 11.83 5.20
N ALA A 29 -17.44 12.38 4.12
CA ALA A 29 -18.23 12.90 3.00
C ALA A 29 -19.02 11.81 2.25
N PRO A 30 -18.44 10.66 1.89
CA PRO A 30 -19.20 9.56 1.30
C PRO A 30 -20.20 8.94 2.27
N TYR A 31 -19.87 8.80 3.55
CA TYR A 31 -20.80 8.29 4.56
C TYR A 31 -22.04 9.18 4.71
N TYR A 32 -21.86 10.50 4.70
CA TYR A 32 -22.98 11.44 4.73
C TYR A 32 -23.87 11.36 3.47
N ALA A 33 -23.29 11.05 2.31
CA ALA A 33 -24.03 10.96 1.04
C ALA A 33 -24.81 9.64 0.86
N PHE A 34 -24.24 8.51 1.30
CA PHE A 34 -24.78 7.16 1.03
C PHE A 34 -25.29 6.42 2.28
N GLY A 35 -25.01 6.94 3.48
CA GLY A 35 -25.38 6.32 4.75
C GLY A 35 -24.83 4.90 4.91
N ASP A 36 -25.64 4.03 5.50
CA ASP A 36 -25.26 2.65 5.84
C ASP A 36 -25.12 1.72 4.62
N SER A 37 -25.54 2.15 3.44
CA SER A 37 -25.48 1.34 2.21
C SER A 37 -24.16 1.47 1.45
N ILE A 38 -23.17 2.16 2.00
CA ILE A 38 -21.89 2.42 1.33
C ILE A 38 -21.04 1.14 1.22
N ALA A 39 -20.54 0.86 0.02
CA ALA A 39 -19.59 -0.23 -0.21
C ALA A 39 -18.17 0.17 0.22
N SER A 40 -17.34 -0.83 0.57
CA SER A 40 -15.92 -0.65 0.91
C SER A 40 -15.18 0.24 -0.10
N ASN A 41 -15.50 0.08 -1.38
CA ASN A 41 -15.12 1.01 -2.42
C ASN A 41 -16.30 1.96 -2.71
N PHE A 42 -16.24 3.17 -2.13
CA PHE A 42 -17.31 4.16 -2.27
C PHE A 42 -17.55 4.59 -3.73
N TYR A 43 -16.56 4.43 -4.62
CA TYR A 43 -16.74 4.73 -6.05
C TYR A 43 -17.89 3.93 -6.66
N LEU A 44 -18.08 2.67 -6.23
CA LEU A 44 -19.14 1.79 -6.74
C LEU A 44 -20.56 2.31 -6.46
N ASN A 45 -20.71 3.24 -5.50
CA ASN A 45 -21.99 3.85 -5.15
C ASN A 45 -22.26 5.16 -5.92
N LEU A 46 -21.27 5.70 -6.64
CA LEU A 46 -21.42 6.95 -7.39
C LEU A 46 -22.23 6.71 -8.69
N PRO A 47 -23.29 7.51 -8.94
CA PRO A 47 -24.03 7.42 -10.19
C PRO A 47 -23.18 7.93 -11.37
N VAL A 48 -23.12 7.18 -12.47
CA VAL A 48 -22.35 7.52 -13.67
C VAL A 48 -23.00 8.60 -14.56
N SER A 49 -23.69 9.57 -13.96
CA SER A 49 -24.42 10.61 -14.69
C SER A 49 -23.61 11.88 -14.94
N ASN A 50 -22.55 12.12 -14.17
CA ASN A 50 -21.77 13.36 -14.21
C ASN A 50 -20.37 13.13 -14.79
N ILE A 51 -19.94 14.03 -15.68
CA ILE A 51 -18.59 14.05 -16.28
C ILE A 51 -17.49 14.04 -15.21
N ALA A 52 -17.68 14.73 -14.08
CA ALA A 52 -16.72 14.75 -12.98
C ALA A 52 -16.48 13.35 -12.38
N ILE A 53 -17.53 12.52 -12.29
CA ILE A 53 -17.45 11.15 -11.78
C ILE A 53 -16.68 10.28 -12.79
N HIS A 54 -16.96 10.43 -14.09
CA HIS A 54 -16.21 9.72 -15.14
C HIS A 54 -14.71 10.04 -15.11
N ILE A 55 -14.32 11.30 -14.88
CA ILE A 55 -12.92 11.68 -14.71
C ILE A 55 -12.31 10.93 -13.52
N GLY A 56 -13.02 10.86 -12.39
CA GLY A 56 -12.58 10.11 -11.21
C GLY A 56 -12.37 8.61 -11.48
N TYR A 57 -13.30 7.99 -12.23
CA TYR A 57 -13.22 6.58 -12.63
C TYR A 57 -12.04 6.25 -13.55
N ILE A 58 -11.53 7.23 -14.32
CA ILE A 58 -10.33 7.06 -15.16
C ILE A 58 -9.07 7.39 -14.36
N ALA A 59 -9.12 8.45 -13.55
CA ALA A 59 -7.98 8.93 -12.77
C ALA A 59 -7.53 7.92 -11.72
N LEU A 60 -8.46 7.26 -11.03
CA LEU A 60 -8.15 6.27 -10.00
C LEU A 60 -7.32 5.07 -10.54
N PRO A 61 -7.78 4.31 -11.56
CA PRO A 61 -6.99 3.20 -12.10
C PRO A 61 -5.70 3.69 -12.75
N PHE A 62 -5.67 4.88 -13.36
CA PHE A 62 -4.43 5.46 -13.88
C PHE A 62 -3.39 5.71 -12.77
N ALA A 63 -3.82 6.27 -11.63
CA ALA A 63 -2.97 6.44 -10.45
C ALA A 63 -2.47 5.09 -9.91
N VAL A 64 -3.33 4.06 -9.87
CA VAL A 64 -2.92 2.71 -9.42
C VAL A 64 -1.94 2.06 -10.43
N LEU A 65 -2.17 2.19 -11.73
CA LEU A 65 -1.32 1.65 -12.78
C LEU A 65 0.09 2.27 -12.76
N THR A 66 0.18 3.56 -12.44
CA THR A 66 1.47 4.25 -12.32
C THR A 66 2.18 3.95 -10.99
N ALA A 67 1.43 3.76 -9.90
CA ALA A 67 1.98 3.38 -8.61
C ALA A 67 2.48 1.92 -8.57
N PHE A 68 1.82 1.01 -9.30
CA PHE A 68 2.12 -0.42 -9.23
C PHE A 68 3.58 -0.78 -9.59
N PRO A 69 4.17 -0.28 -10.70
CA PRO A 69 5.60 -0.50 -10.99
C PRO A 69 6.53 0.06 -9.91
N LEU A 70 6.17 1.19 -9.29
CA LEU A 70 6.97 1.82 -8.23
C LEU A 70 7.01 0.96 -6.97
N LEU A 71 5.89 0.29 -6.63
CA LEU A 71 5.81 -0.64 -5.49
C LEU A 71 6.48 -1.99 -5.79
N LEU A 72 6.45 -2.42 -7.05
CA LEU A 72 7.07 -3.68 -7.48
C LEU A 72 8.59 -3.66 -7.39
N PHE A 73 9.22 -2.49 -7.60
CA PHE A 73 10.67 -2.35 -7.55
C PHE A 73 11.30 -2.77 -6.20
N PRO A 74 10.91 -2.17 -5.04
CA PRO A 74 11.45 -2.58 -3.74
C PRO A 74 11.01 -3.99 -3.35
N ALA A 75 9.78 -4.40 -3.68
CA ALA A 75 9.29 -5.76 -3.41
C ALA A 75 10.17 -6.82 -4.08
N ARG A 76 10.49 -6.62 -5.36
CA ARG A 76 11.42 -7.49 -6.10
C ARG A 76 12.80 -7.51 -5.45
N GLN A 77 13.31 -6.37 -5.02
CA GLN A 77 14.63 -6.29 -4.38
C GLN A 77 14.67 -7.09 -3.07
N SER A 78 13.63 -6.99 -2.23
CA SER A 78 13.50 -7.77 -1.00
C SER A 78 13.44 -9.28 -1.27
N ILE A 79 12.69 -9.71 -2.30
CA ILE A 79 12.63 -11.13 -2.68
C ILE A 79 13.98 -11.59 -3.21
N SER A 80 14.61 -10.79 -4.08
CA SER A 80 15.92 -11.12 -4.66
C SER A 80 17.01 -11.23 -3.59
N SER A 81 16.98 -10.39 -2.55
CA SER A 81 17.94 -10.50 -1.44
C SER A 81 17.74 -11.78 -0.62
N VAL A 82 16.49 -12.18 -0.38
CA VAL A 82 16.18 -13.44 0.33
C VAL A 82 16.62 -14.64 -0.52
N VAL A 83 16.31 -14.65 -1.82
CA VAL A 83 16.71 -15.75 -2.72
C VAL A 83 18.24 -15.87 -2.81
N THR A 84 18.94 -14.74 -2.94
CA THR A 84 20.41 -14.73 -3.02
C THR A 84 21.06 -15.17 -1.71
N TYR A 85 20.42 -14.91 -0.56
CA TYR A 85 20.89 -15.41 0.72
C TYR A 85 20.88 -16.95 0.78
N PHE A 86 19.84 -17.59 0.24
CA PHE A 86 19.75 -19.06 0.21
C PHE A 86 20.54 -19.70 -0.94
N LEU A 87 20.56 -19.09 -2.12
CA LEU A 87 21.28 -19.56 -3.32
C LEU A 87 22.21 -18.46 -3.85
N PRO A 88 23.44 -18.35 -3.30
CA PRO A 88 24.41 -17.34 -3.73
C PRO A 88 24.92 -17.55 -5.16
N SER A 89 24.74 -18.74 -5.75
CA SER A 89 25.16 -19.04 -7.12
C SER A 89 24.30 -18.38 -8.22
N LEU A 90 23.15 -17.81 -7.88
CA LEU A 90 22.20 -17.21 -8.83
C LEU A 90 22.30 -15.68 -8.91
N GLN A 91 23.31 -15.11 -8.24
CA GLN A 91 23.55 -13.67 -8.13
C GLN A 91 23.64 -13.01 -9.51
N ASP A 92 22.88 -11.92 -9.71
CA ASP A 92 22.87 -11.06 -10.90
C ASP A 92 22.56 -11.71 -12.26
N THR A 93 21.76 -12.78 -12.27
CA THR A 93 21.21 -13.28 -13.54
C THR A 93 19.96 -12.51 -13.95
N LEU A 94 19.95 -11.95 -15.17
CA LEU A 94 18.77 -11.32 -15.77
C LEU A 94 17.54 -12.26 -15.78
N LYS A 95 17.79 -13.57 -15.85
CA LYS A 95 16.77 -14.62 -15.73
C LYS A 95 16.10 -14.66 -14.36
N LEU A 96 16.84 -14.45 -13.25
CA LEU A 96 16.26 -14.38 -11.90
C LEU A 96 15.37 -13.13 -11.77
N HIS A 97 15.80 -11.98 -12.30
CA HIS A 97 15.00 -10.76 -12.24
C HIS A 97 13.68 -10.87 -13.01
N ILE A 98 13.71 -11.44 -14.22
CA ILE A 98 12.49 -11.68 -14.99
C ILE A 98 11.62 -12.73 -14.28
N GLY A 99 12.21 -13.83 -13.82
CA GLY A 99 11.48 -14.91 -13.15
C GLY A 99 10.78 -14.44 -11.87
N THR A 100 11.47 -13.67 -11.01
CA THR A 100 10.90 -13.13 -9.77
C THR A 100 9.77 -12.14 -10.06
N THR A 101 9.92 -11.30 -11.09
CA THR A 101 8.88 -10.33 -11.46
C THR A 101 7.63 -11.04 -12.01
N ILE A 102 7.80 -12.03 -12.90
CA ILE A 102 6.68 -12.81 -13.45
C ILE A 102 5.97 -13.60 -12.34
N ALA A 103 6.72 -14.28 -11.47
CA ALA A 103 6.14 -15.02 -10.35
C ALA A 103 5.33 -14.09 -9.43
N PHE A 104 5.86 -12.90 -9.14
CA PHE A 104 5.15 -11.92 -8.33
C PHE A 104 3.86 -11.44 -9.01
N LEU A 105 3.90 -11.13 -10.31
CA LEU A 105 2.70 -10.74 -11.07
C LEU A 105 1.64 -11.84 -11.06
N ILE A 106 2.02 -13.10 -11.25
CA ILE A 106 1.10 -14.24 -11.21
C ILE A 106 0.43 -14.34 -9.83
N ILE A 107 1.19 -14.19 -8.75
CA ILE A 107 0.65 -14.21 -7.38
C ILE A 107 -0.32 -13.04 -7.17
N CYS A 108 0.05 -11.82 -7.59
CA CYS A 108 -0.83 -10.65 -7.51
C CYS A 108 -2.13 -10.86 -8.29
N THR A 109 -2.06 -11.39 -9.51
CA THR A 109 -3.26 -11.68 -10.32
C THR A 109 -4.11 -12.77 -9.69
N ALA A 110 -3.51 -13.83 -9.14
CA ALA A 110 -4.27 -14.87 -8.44
C ALA A 110 -5.00 -14.33 -7.21
N LEU A 111 -4.34 -13.49 -6.40
CA LEU A 111 -4.96 -12.83 -5.24
C LEU A 111 -6.09 -11.88 -5.66
N ALA A 112 -5.92 -11.14 -6.75
CA ALA A 112 -6.94 -10.24 -7.28
C ALA A 112 -8.21 -10.98 -7.75
N VAL A 113 -8.08 -12.22 -8.22
CA VAL A 113 -9.23 -13.07 -8.61
C VAL A 113 -9.93 -13.67 -7.39
N ILE A 114 -9.20 -13.94 -6.30
CA ILE A 114 -9.77 -14.53 -5.08
C ILE A 114 -10.47 -13.45 -4.22
N PHE A 115 -9.88 -12.26 -4.12
CA PHE A 115 -10.35 -11.19 -3.26
C PHE A 115 -10.80 -9.98 -4.07
N GLU A 116 -12.09 -9.93 -4.40
CA GLU A 116 -12.69 -8.80 -5.12
C GLU A 116 -13.04 -7.61 -4.19
N ASP A 117 -13.22 -7.87 -2.89
CA ASP A 117 -13.51 -6.82 -1.90
C ASP A 117 -12.24 -6.13 -1.41
N LEU A 118 -12.14 -4.83 -1.75
CA LEU A 118 -11.05 -3.95 -1.32
C LEU A 118 -10.99 -3.81 0.21
N GLY A 119 -12.14 -3.79 0.89
CA GLY A 119 -12.22 -3.63 2.34
C GLY A 119 -11.58 -4.80 3.08
N VAL A 120 -11.92 -6.03 2.68
CA VAL A 120 -11.35 -7.25 3.26
C VAL A 120 -9.84 -7.30 3.02
N THR A 121 -9.40 -6.95 1.80
CA THR A 121 -7.97 -6.94 1.43
C THR A 121 -7.17 -5.94 2.26
N ILE A 122 -7.67 -4.71 2.44
CA ILE A 122 -7.01 -3.68 3.25
C ILE A 122 -6.94 -4.10 4.73
N GLN A 123 -8.03 -4.67 5.28
CA GLN A 123 -8.04 -5.15 6.66
C GLN A 123 -6.99 -6.24 6.90
N PHE A 124 -6.86 -7.19 5.98
CA PHE A 124 -5.86 -8.26 6.08
C PHE A 124 -4.43 -7.71 6.07
N ILE A 125 -4.15 -6.75 5.17
CA ILE A 125 -2.85 -6.07 5.10
C ILE A 125 -2.57 -5.30 6.40
N GLY A 126 -3.57 -4.63 6.97
CA GLY A 126 -3.43 -3.91 8.23
C GLY A 126 -3.10 -4.84 9.40
N ILE A 127 -3.79 -5.97 9.51
CA ILE A 127 -3.60 -6.92 10.61
C ILE A 127 -2.21 -7.59 10.55
N ILE A 128 -1.75 -7.98 9.36
CA ILE A 128 -0.47 -8.71 9.23
C ILE A 128 0.70 -7.75 9.06
N GLY A 129 0.61 -6.83 8.10
CA GLY A 129 1.71 -5.93 7.76
C GLY A 129 1.89 -4.83 8.79
N THR A 130 0.85 -4.03 9.01
CA THR A 130 0.95 -2.83 9.86
C THR A 130 1.17 -3.20 11.32
N ASN A 131 0.45 -4.17 11.89
CA ASN A 131 0.67 -4.51 13.30
C ASN A 131 2.09 -5.03 13.56
N PHE A 132 2.62 -5.85 12.67
CA PHE A 132 3.98 -6.36 12.81
C PHE A 132 5.03 -5.24 12.69
N LEU A 133 4.93 -4.41 11.65
CA LEU A 133 5.93 -3.36 11.41
C LEU A 133 5.82 -2.17 12.36
N ALA A 134 4.61 -1.79 12.77
CA ALA A 134 4.38 -0.59 13.57
C ALA A 134 4.45 -0.85 15.09
N PHE A 135 4.11 -2.05 15.56
CA PHE A 135 4.13 -2.38 16.98
C PHE A 135 5.21 -3.37 17.35
N VAL A 136 5.32 -4.50 16.62
CA VAL A 136 6.25 -5.57 17.01
C VAL A 136 7.71 -5.14 16.82
N ILE A 137 8.10 -4.71 15.62
CA ILE A 137 9.50 -4.35 15.34
C ILE A 137 10.02 -3.22 16.27
N PRO A 138 9.32 -2.09 16.46
CA PRO A 138 9.81 -1.03 17.34
C PRO A 138 9.94 -1.48 18.80
N CYS A 139 9.05 -2.35 19.29
CA CYS A 139 9.18 -2.95 20.61
C CYS A 139 10.44 -3.81 20.74
N PHE A 140 10.76 -4.65 19.74
CA PHE A 140 11.98 -5.45 19.73
C PHE A 140 13.25 -4.58 19.73
N VAL A 141 13.27 -3.53 18.92
CA VAL A 141 14.41 -2.60 18.85
C VAL A 141 14.56 -1.80 20.15
N TYR A 142 13.46 -1.32 20.74
CA TYR A 142 13.49 -0.59 22.01
C TYR A 142 14.04 -1.44 23.16
N LEU A 143 13.70 -2.72 23.18
CA LEU A 143 14.17 -3.67 24.20
C LEU A 143 15.61 -4.17 23.93
N ASN A 144 16.27 -3.75 22.85
CA ASN A 144 17.61 -4.21 22.44
C ASN A 144 17.75 -5.75 22.38
N ILE A 145 16.67 -6.44 21.98
CA ILE A 145 16.67 -7.91 21.81
C ILE A 145 17.28 -8.30 20.44
N CYS A 146 17.71 -7.32 19.64
CA CYS A 146 18.53 -7.47 18.44
C CYS A 146 19.71 -6.50 18.49
#